data_AF-A0A133VE46-F1
#
_entry.id   AF-A0A133VE46-F1
#
_cell.length_a   1.000
_cell.length_b   1.000
_cell.length_c   1.000
_cell.angle_alpha   90.00
_cell.angle_beta   90.00
_cell.angle_gamma   90.00
#
_symmetry.space_group_name_H-M   'P 1'
#
loop_
_entity.id
_entity.type
_entity.pdbx_description
1 polymer ?
#
loop_
_entity_poly.entity_id
_entity_poly.type
_entity_poly.pdbx_seq_one_letter_code
_entity_poly.pdbx_strand_id
1 'polypeptide(L)'
;TSLEGWKQDPIGKIGGVGLTTYQYLRMMGGVDTAMPDNIVKRVIEEILDKAEVKMPTNKDLEFIKTIDQIATISGYRPIEICWMTWLVQSEGDKIRMEKYRDTLDRI
;
A
#
# COMPACT_ATOMS: atom_id res chain seq x y z
N THR A 1 -13.08 9.63 -7.47
CA THR A 1 -13.61 8.42 -6.80
C THR A 1 -13.12 8.38 -5.36
N SER A 2 -14.02 8.26 -4.39
CA SER A 2 -13.72 8.27 -2.95
C SER A 2 -13.52 6.87 -2.38
N LEU A 3 -12.65 6.76 -1.37
CA LEU A 3 -12.49 5.55 -0.56
C LEU A 3 -13.78 5.22 0.22
N GLU A 4 -14.45 6.27 0.71
CA GLU A 4 -15.76 6.20 1.33
C GLU A 4 -16.82 5.95 0.26
N GLY A 5 -17.65 4.93 0.45
CA GLY A 5 -18.64 4.51 -0.54
C GLY A 5 -18.08 3.72 -1.72
N TRP A 6 -16.89 3.10 -1.58
CA TRP A 6 -16.27 2.33 -2.67
C TRP A 6 -17.18 1.21 -3.23
N LYS A 7 -18.07 0.64 -2.42
CA LYS A 7 -19.05 -0.37 -2.86
C LYS A 7 -20.12 0.18 -3.81
N GLN A 8 -20.28 1.50 -3.88
CA GLN A 8 -21.22 2.17 -4.78
C GLN A 8 -20.58 2.47 -6.14
N ASP A 9 -19.24 2.51 -6.20
CA ASP A 9 -18.47 2.74 -7.42
C ASP A 9 -18.67 1.59 -8.43
N PRO A 10 -18.72 1.87 -9.74
CA PRO A 10 -18.86 0.83 -10.77
C PRO A 10 -17.82 -0.28 -10.66
N ILE A 11 -16.56 0.03 -10.30
CA ILE A 11 -15.49 -0.96 -10.12
C ILE A 11 -15.74 -1.77 -8.83
N GLY A 12 -16.11 -1.11 -7.74
CA GLY A 12 -16.36 -1.76 -6.45
C GLY A 12 -17.61 -2.65 -6.41
N LYS A 13 -18.53 -2.48 -7.37
CA LYS A 13 -19.73 -3.34 -7.53
C LYS A 13 -19.45 -4.65 -8.27
N ILE A 14 -18.30 -4.78 -8.94
CA ILE A 14 -17.97 -5.98 -9.70
C ILE A 14 -17.83 -7.16 -8.74
N GLY A 15 -18.53 -8.27 -9.03
CA GLY A 15 -18.45 -9.49 -8.23
C GLY A 15 -17.01 -9.98 -8.12
N GLY A 16 -16.55 -10.24 -6.89
CA GLY A 16 -15.17 -10.65 -6.60
C GLY A 16 -14.18 -9.50 -6.34
N VAL A 17 -14.58 -8.23 -6.53
CA VAL A 17 -13.74 -7.07 -6.17
C VAL A 17 -13.91 -6.76 -4.68
N GLY A 18 -12.89 -7.13 -3.90
CA GLY A 18 -12.71 -6.67 -2.52
C GLY A 18 -12.03 -5.29 -2.46
N LEU A 19 -11.93 -4.70 -1.26
CA LEU A 19 -11.31 -3.38 -1.07
C LEU A 19 -9.85 -3.35 -1.54
N THR A 20 -9.06 -4.40 -1.27
CA THR A 20 -7.68 -4.50 -1.74
C THR A 20 -7.60 -4.47 -3.26
N THR A 21 -8.40 -5.28 -3.95
CA THR A 21 -8.48 -5.30 -5.42
C THR A 21 -8.96 -3.96 -5.98
N TYR A 22 -9.96 -3.34 -5.33
CA TYR A 22 -10.46 -2.03 -5.71
C TYR A 22 -9.36 -0.96 -5.66
N GLN A 23 -8.59 -0.92 -4.57
CA GLN A 23 -7.47 0.00 -4.40
C GLN A 23 -6.35 -0.27 -5.40
N TYR A 24 -6.03 -1.53 -5.66
CA TYR A 24 -5.07 -1.92 -6.70
C TYR A 24 -5.48 -1.41 -8.08
N LEU A 25 -6.74 -1.58 -8.48
CA LEU A 25 -7.24 -1.09 -9.77
C LEU A 25 -7.21 0.44 -9.87
N ARG A 26 -7.55 1.15 -8.78
CA ARG A 26 -7.42 2.61 -8.71
C ARG A 26 -5.98 3.07 -8.89
N MET A 27 -5.06 2.40 -8.21
CA MET A 27 -3.62 2.66 -8.30
C MET A 27 -3.12 2.48 -9.73
N MET A 28 -3.49 1.38 -10.39
CA MET A 28 -3.19 1.14 -11.82
C MET A 28 -3.83 2.18 -12.75
N GLY A 29 -4.99 2.72 -12.36
CA GLY A 29 -5.66 3.83 -13.03
C GLY A 29 -5.06 5.21 -12.78
N GLY A 30 -3.90 5.30 -12.12
CA GLY A 30 -3.20 6.56 -11.85
C GLY A 30 -3.69 7.32 -10.62
N VAL A 31 -4.54 6.71 -9.79
CA VAL A 31 -4.92 7.29 -8.50
C VAL A 31 -3.78 7.06 -7.51
N ASP A 32 -3.30 8.14 -6.89
CA ASP A 32 -2.32 8.06 -5.82
C ASP A 32 -2.98 7.51 -4.55
N THR A 33 -2.77 6.23 -4.28
CA THR A 33 -3.38 5.51 -3.17
C THR A 33 -2.56 4.27 -2.82
N ALA A 34 -2.78 3.71 -1.64
CA ALA A 34 -2.22 2.42 -1.23
C ALA A 34 -3.27 1.31 -1.18
N MET A 35 -2.83 0.07 -1.37
CA MET A 35 -3.65 -1.14 -1.18
C MET A 35 -3.35 -1.81 0.17
N PRO A 36 -4.38 -2.20 0.94
CA PRO A 36 -4.23 -2.80 2.27
C PRO A 36 -3.98 -4.33 2.18
N ASP A 37 -2.97 -4.74 1.41
CA ASP A 37 -2.57 -6.16 1.38
C ASP A 37 -1.72 -6.55 2.60
N ASN A 38 -1.50 -7.85 2.80
CA ASN A 38 -0.79 -8.37 3.98
C ASN A 38 0.70 -7.99 4.01
N ILE A 39 1.35 -7.80 2.86
CA ILE A 39 2.75 -7.38 2.78
C ILE A 39 2.87 -5.92 3.21
N VAL A 40 2.04 -5.06 2.64
CA VAL A 40 2.00 -3.62 2.97
C VAL A 40 1.69 -3.45 4.46
N LYS A 41 0.66 -4.15 4.97
CA LYS A 41 0.30 -4.12 6.40
C LYS A 41 1.46 -4.47 7.31
N ARG A 42 2.12 -5.59 7.04
CA ARG A 42 3.26 -6.05 7.85
C ARG A 42 4.41 -5.04 7.86
N VAL A 43 4.79 -4.50 6.70
CA VAL A 43 5.89 -3.52 6.66
C VAL A 43 5.52 -2.23 7.38
N ILE A 44 4.29 -1.74 7.22
CA ILE A 44 3.84 -0.54 7.93
C ILE A 44 3.79 -0.80 9.44
N GLU A 45 3.36 -1.98 9.88
CA GLU A 45 3.41 -2.38 11.29
C GLU A 45 4.84 -2.38 11.82
N GLU A 46 5.79 -2.99 11.11
CA GLU A 46 7.21 -2.98 11.48
C GLU A 46 7.80 -1.55 11.55
N ILE A 47 7.35 -0.63 10.68
CA ILE A 47 7.77 0.79 10.70
C ILE A 47 7.20 1.50 11.93
N LEU A 48 5.91 1.32 12.22
CA LEU A 48 5.25 1.94 13.37
C LEU A 48 5.83 1.41 14.69
N ASP A 49 6.07 0.10 14.80
CA ASP A 49 6.71 -0.51 15.97
C ASP A 49 8.11 0.05 16.22
N LYS A 50 8.92 0.22 15.17
CA LYS A 50 10.25 0.87 15.28
C LYS A 50 10.19 2.33 15.71
N ALA A 51 9.08 3.01 15.44
CA ALA A 51 8.81 4.36 15.89
C ALA A 51 8.15 4.42 17.29
N GLU A 52 7.98 3.26 17.96
CA GLU A 52 7.25 3.12 19.22
C GLU A 52 5.79 3.61 19.14
N VAL A 53 5.19 3.55 17.94
CA VAL A 53 3.80 3.90 17.66
C VAL A 53 3.01 2.61 17.42
N LYS A 54 1.87 2.45 18.09
CA LYS A 54 1.00 1.30 17.83
C LYS A 54 0.22 1.48 16.53
N MET A 55 0.03 0.38 15.80
CA MET A 55 -0.90 0.34 14.67
C MET A 55 -2.28 0.84 15.12
N PRO A 56 -2.82 1.90 14.50
CA PRO A 56 -4.04 2.52 14.99
C PRO A 56 -5.30 1.67 14.74
N THR A 57 -5.24 0.67 13.85
CA THR A 57 -6.41 -0.10 13.43
C THR A 57 -6.07 -1.43 12.76
N ASN A 58 -7.02 -2.37 12.81
CA ASN A 58 -7.02 -3.61 12.00
C ASN A 58 -7.97 -3.54 10.79
N LYS A 59 -8.63 -2.40 10.56
CA LYS A 59 -9.58 -2.21 9.45
C LYS A 59 -8.89 -1.58 8.25
N ASP A 60 -9.06 -2.20 7.10
CA ASP A 60 -8.45 -1.77 5.83
C ASP A 60 -8.67 -0.29 5.46
N LEU A 61 -9.88 0.25 5.69
CA LEU A 61 -10.17 1.65 5.39
C LEU A 61 -9.37 2.61 6.28
N GLU A 62 -9.26 2.29 7.57
CA GLU A 62 -8.51 3.10 8.54
C GLU A 62 -6.99 2.91 8.32
N PHE A 63 -6.57 1.73 7.87
CA PHE A 63 -5.18 1.46 7.47
C PHE A 63 -4.76 2.33 6.28
N ILE A 64 -5.60 2.44 5.24
CA ILE A 64 -5.31 3.33 4.10
C ILE A 64 -5.15 4.78 4.57
N LYS A 65 -6.03 5.26 5.45
CA LYS A 65 -5.93 6.60 6.05
C LYS A 65 -4.64 6.78 6.86
N THR A 66 -4.15 5.72 7.49
CA THR A 66 -2.88 5.74 8.22
C THR A 66 -1.70 5.92 7.26
N ILE A 67 -1.72 5.24 6.11
CA ILE A 67 -0.71 5.47 5.06
C ILE A 67 -0.77 6.91 4.53
N ASP A 68 -1.95 7.49 4.35
CA ASP A 68 -2.08 8.90 3.95
C ASP A 68 -1.45 9.87 4.97
N GLN A 69 -1.52 9.55 6.26
CA GLN A 69 -0.83 10.31 7.31
C GLN A 69 0.69 10.14 7.24
N ILE A 70 1.17 8.91 7.04
CA ILE A 70 2.61 8.63 6.88
C ILE A 70 3.15 9.35 5.64
N ALA A 71 2.41 9.34 4.53
CA ALA A 71 2.71 10.10 3.31
C ALA A 71 2.87 11.59 3.60
N THR A 72 1.91 12.17 4.31
CA THR A 72 1.93 13.60 4.70
C THR A 72 3.17 13.94 5.54
N ILE A 73 3.55 13.08 6.49
CA ILE A 73 4.69 13.33 7.39
C ILE A 73 6.03 13.11 6.68
N SER A 74 6.13 12.07 5.86
CA SER A 74 7.39 11.68 5.20
C SER A 74 7.68 12.45 3.91
N GLY A 75 6.67 13.07 3.30
CA GLY A 75 6.78 13.72 2.00
C GLY A 75 6.70 12.76 0.80
N TYR A 76 6.58 11.46 1.04
CA TYR A 76 6.32 10.48 -0.02
C TYR A 76 4.84 10.41 -0.35
N ARG A 77 4.52 9.99 -1.57
CA ARG A 77 3.16 9.69 -1.99
C ARG A 77 2.68 8.34 -1.43
N PRO A 78 1.37 8.15 -1.15
CA PRO A 78 0.83 6.85 -0.76
C PRO A 78 1.23 5.71 -1.70
N ILE A 79 1.24 5.95 -3.01
CA ILE A 79 1.68 4.94 -4.00
C ILE A 79 3.16 4.59 -3.85
N GLU A 80 4.02 5.56 -3.54
CA GLU A 80 5.47 5.33 -3.34
C GLU A 80 5.71 4.50 -2.09
N ILE A 81 5.04 4.83 -0.99
CA ILE A 81 5.09 4.03 0.25
C ILE A 81 4.66 2.59 -0.04
N CYS A 82 3.54 2.41 -0.75
CA CYS A 82 3.05 1.09 -1.13
C CYS A 82 4.11 0.33 -1.96
N TRP A 83 4.72 0.92 -2.97
CA TRP A 83 5.75 0.23 -3.76
C TRP A 83 7.01 -0.10 -2.96
N MET A 84 7.45 0.81 -2.09
CA MET A 84 8.61 0.59 -1.22
C MET A 84 8.39 -0.63 -0.30
N THR A 85 7.18 -0.83 0.24
CA THR A 85 6.91 -2.02 1.06
C THR A 85 7.06 -3.32 0.29
N TRP A 86 6.77 -3.32 -1.01
CA TRP A 86 6.93 -4.49 -1.88
C TRP A 86 8.40 -4.77 -2.25
N LEU A 87 9.23 -3.73 -2.29
CA LEU A 87 10.66 -3.80 -2.66
C LEU A 87 11.57 -4.15 -1.49
N VAL A 88 11.19 -3.80 -0.26
CA VAL A 88 11.96 -4.10 0.96
C VAL A 88 11.81 -5.55 1.44
N GLN A 89 10.86 -6.31 0.89
CA GLN A 89 10.70 -7.72 1.22
C GLN A 89 11.89 -8.56 0.74
N SER A 90 12.28 -9.55 1.55
CA SER A 90 13.23 -10.58 1.15
C SER A 90 12.56 -11.66 0.31
N GLU A 91 13.27 -12.14 -0.71
CA GLU A 91 12.89 -13.31 -1.49
C GLU A 91 14.11 -14.25 -1.59
N GLY A 92 14.09 -15.32 -0.78
CA GLY A 92 15.30 -16.09 -0.48
C GLY A 92 16.25 -15.28 0.40
N ASP A 93 17.54 -15.29 0.07
CA ASP A 93 18.59 -14.60 0.85
C ASP A 93 18.82 -13.14 0.41
N LYS A 94 17.99 -12.59 -0.47
CA LYS A 94 18.17 -11.24 -1.04
C LYS A 94 16.92 -10.39 -0.89
N ILE A 95 17.10 -9.09 -0.69
CA ILE A 95 16.02 -8.11 -0.74
C ILE A 95 15.59 -7.96 -2.20
N ARG A 96 14.29 -7.83 -2.47
CA ARG A 96 13.75 -7.71 -3.85
C ARG A 96 14.37 -6.55 -4.60
N MET A 97 14.56 -5.41 -3.95
CA MET A 97 15.27 -4.26 -4.55
C MET A 97 16.67 -4.63 -5.08
N GLU A 98 17.41 -5.48 -4.37
CA GLU A 98 18.73 -5.95 -4.81
C GLU A 98 18.62 -6.98 -5.92
N LYS A 99 17.67 -7.91 -5.79
CA LYS A 99 17.41 -8.95 -6.79
C LYS A 99 17.03 -8.37 -8.15
N TYR A 100 16.23 -7.29 -8.15
CA TYR A 100 15.69 -6.68 -9.37
C TYR A 100 16.38 -5.38 -9.77
N ARG A 101 17.54 -5.06 -9.19
CA ARG A 101 18.28 -3.81 -9.42
C ARG A 101 18.43 -3.46 -10.91
N ASP A 102 18.94 -4.40 -11.70
CA ASP A 102 19.20 -4.20 -13.13
C ASP A 102 17.93 -3.90 -13.95
N THR A 103 16.76 -4.36 -13.47
CA THR A 103 15.47 -4.08 -14.10
C THR A 103 14.93 -2.73 -13.66
N LEU A 104 15.06 -2.40 -12.37
CA LEU A 104 14.63 -1.10 -11.82
C LEU A 104 15.38 0.06 -12.45
N ASP A 105 16.67 -0.12 -12.80
CA ASP A 105 17.47 0.90 -13.47
C ASP A 105 17.02 1.21 -14.92
N ARG A 106 16.08 0.44 -15.47
CA ARG A 106 15.61 0.54 -16.86
C ARG A 106 14.21 1.14 -17.01
N ILE A 107 13.55 1.48 -15.91
CA ILE A 107 12.17 2.02 -15.86
C ILE A 107 12.16 3.37 -15.17
#